data_AF-A0AA36JE83-F1
#
_entry.id   AF-A0AA36JE83-F1
#
_cell.length_a   1.000
_cell.length_b   1.000
_cell.length_c   1.000
_cell.angle_alpha   90.00
_cell.angle_beta   90.00
_cell.angle_gamma   90.00
#
_symmetry.space_group_name_H-M   'P 1'
#
loop_
_entity.id
_entity.type
_entity.pdbx_description
1 polymer ?
#
loop_
_entity_poly.entity_id
_entity_poly.type
_entity_poly.pdbx_seq_one_letter_code
_entity_poly.pdbx_strand_id
1 'polypeptide(L)'
;MLMHLSNPLETPQQLQRFFAQGAGRMLHVVRKPSDMIISGYIYHRRHRSKGEAWLHFRDPPDCLSCDHEAWSQIFQRCGFTCSYHQLLRNVSTREGLQLEALRSRWDVMKMLRNAWDWKELTNILQRPGGSWRSSRHG
;
A
#
# COMPACT_ATOMS: atom_id res chain seq x y z
N MET A 1 6.77 -15.07 -12.52
CA MET A 1 7.75 -15.22 -11.44
C MET A 1 7.58 -14.05 -10.47
N LEU A 2 6.58 -14.14 -9.60
CA LEU A 2 6.35 -13.19 -8.53
C LEU A 2 7.21 -13.61 -7.34
N MET A 3 8.18 -12.79 -6.95
CA MET A 3 8.86 -13.00 -5.67
C MET A 3 7.90 -12.64 -4.54
N HIS A 4 7.17 -13.63 -4.07
CA HIS A 4 6.51 -13.60 -2.77
C HIS A 4 7.60 -13.65 -1.69
N LEU A 5 8.13 -12.48 -1.31
CA LEU A 5 8.91 -12.33 -0.08
C LEU A 5 7.94 -12.40 1.11
N SER A 6 7.41 -13.60 1.37
CA SER A 6 6.40 -13.86 2.41
C SER A 6 6.98 -14.29 3.75
N ASN A 7 8.31 -14.45 3.86
CA ASN A 7 8.91 -14.73 5.16
C ASN A 7 9.20 -13.40 5.83
N PRO A 8 8.53 -13.05 6.95
CA PRO A 8 9.04 -11.99 7.80
C PRO A 8 10.44 -12.42 8.24
N LEU A 9 11.45 -11.62 7.92
CA LEU A 9 12.75 -11.78 8.54
C LEU A 9 12.56 -11.37 10.01
N GLU A 10 12.44 -12.36 10.90
CA GLU A 10 11.80 -12.17 12.21
C GLU A 10 12.65 -11.41 13.23
N THR A 11 13.96 -11.24 12.98
CA THR A 11 14.83 -10.48 13.88
C THR A 11 15.73 -9.48 13.14
N PRO A 12 16.02 -8.30 13.73
CA PRO A 12 17.00 -7.34 13.18
C PRO A 12 18.37 -7.97 12.90
N GLN A 13 18.80 -8.95 13.70
CA GLN A 13 20.07 -9.65 13.49
C GLN A 13 20.06 -10.57 12.25
N GLN A 14 18.93 -11.21 11.93
CA GLN A 14 18.79 -12.01 10.71
C GLN A 14 18.80 -11.12 9.46
N LEU A 15 18.07 -9.99 9.49
CA LEU A 15 18.13 -8.96 8.45
C LEU A 15 19.58 -8.52 8.23
N GLN A 16 20.27 -8.12 9.30
CA GLN A 16 21.63 -7.60 9.21
C GLN A 16 22.62 -8.64 8.68
N ARG A 17 22.50 -9.92 9.08
CA ARG A 17 23.34 -11.01 8.53
C ARG A 17 23.03 -11.30 7.06
N PHE A 18 21.76 -11.30 6.68
CA PHE A 18 21.35 -11.47 5.28
C PHE A 18 21.95 -10.37 4.39
N PHE A 19 21.99 -9.14 4.87
CA PHE A 19 22.62 -8.03 4.14
C PHE A 19 24.15 -8.04 4.21
N ALA A 20 24.74 -8.42 5.36
CA ALA A 20 26.19 -8.48 5.55
C ALA A 20 26.87 -9.59 4.73
N GLN A 21 26.16 -10.66 4.39
CA GLN A 21 26.70 -11.78 3.59
C GLN A 21 26.78 -11.49 2.07
N GLY A 22 26.45 -10.28 1.60
CA GLY A 22 26.83 -9.83 0.25
C GLY A 22 25.73 -9.29 -0.67
N ALA A 23 24.63 -8.73 -0.17
CA ALA A 23 23.52 -8.28 -1.01
C ALA A 23 23.13 -6.80 -0.84
N GLY A 24 24.06 -5.89 -1.15
CA GLY A 24 23.76 -4.49 -1.49
C GLY A 24 23.22 -3.57 -0.38
N ARG A 25 23.15 -2.27 -0.69
CA ARG A 25 22.46 -1.27 0.15
C ARG A 25 20.97 -1.28 -0.19
N MET A 26 20.10 -1.34 0.82
CA MET A 26 18.66 -1.24 0.61
C MET A 26 18.22 0.21 0.69
N LEU A 27 17.46 0.67 -0.31
CA LEU A 27 16.76 1.95 -0.26
C LEU A 27 15.31 1.70 0.17
N HIS A 28 14.93 2.20 1.34
CA HIS A 28 13.54 2.19 1.79
C HIS A 28 12.92 3.57 1.58
N VAL A 29 11.93 3.66 0.69
CA VAL A 29 11.21 4.91 0.39
C VAL A 29 9.95 4.97 1.23
N VAL A 30 9.91 5.88 2.19
CA VAL A 30 8.75 6.08 3.07
C VAL A 30 7.91 7.22 2.52
N ARG A 31 6.68 6.92 2.08
CA ARG A 31 5.73 7.94 1.60
C ARG A 31 4.91 8.47 2.76
N LYS A 32 4.43 9.72 2.65
CA LYS A 32 3.42 10.22 3.60
C LYS A 32 2.14 9.39 3.43
N PRO A 33 1.51 8.90 4.52
CA PRO A 33 0.27 8.11 4.43
C PRO A 33 -0.84 8.83 3.65
N SER A 34 -0.99 10.14 3.85
CA SER A 34 -1.94 10.98 3.11
C SER A 34 -1.72 10.90 1.59
N ASP A 35 -0.47 10.95 1.15
CA ASP A 35 -0.13 10.94 -0.27
C ASP A 35 -0.39 9.56 -0.88
N MET A 36 -0.16 8.48 -0.11
CA MET A 36 -0.51 7.13 -0.52
C MET A 36 -2.02 7.01 -0.74
N ILE A 37 -2.83 7.40 0.26
CA ILE A 37 -4.30 7.33 0.20
C ILE A 37 -4.83 8.16 -0.97
N ILE A 38 -4.40 9.42 -1.11
CA ILE A 38 -4.86 10.28 -2.19
C ILE A 38 -4.48 9.69 -3.56
N SER A 39 -3.25 9.21 -3.71
CA SER A 39 -2.80 8.63 -4.98
C SER A 39 -3.53 7.34 -5.33
N GLY A 40 -3.77 6.45 -4.36
CA GLY A 40 -4.53 5.21 -4.53
C GLY A 40 -5.96 5.50 -4.93
N TYR A 41 -6.61 6.46 -4.25
CA TYR A 41 -7.97 6.86 -4.55
C TYR A 41 -8.12 7.38 -5.99
N ILE A 42 -7.23 8.29 -6.40
CA ILE A 42 -7.23 8.84 -7.76
C ILE A 42 -7.00 7.74 -8.79
N TYR A 43 -6.05 6.84 -8.52
CA TYR A 43 -5.72 5.72 -9.40
C TYR A 43 -6.91 4.76 -9.56
N HIS A 44 -7.45 4.22 -8.47
CA HIS A 44 -8.56 3.26 -8.49
C HIS A 44 -9.86 3.86 -9.03
N ARG A 45 -10.14 5.15 -8.78
CA ARG A 45 -11.35 5.82 -9.30
C ARG A 45 -11.29 6.11 -10.80
N ARG A 46 -10.10 6.40 -11.34
CA ARG A 46 -9.90 6.70 -12.77
C ARG A 46 -9.68 5.43 -13.60
N HIS A 47 -9.40 4.31 -12.96
CA HIS A 47 -9.05 3.08 -13.64
C HIS A 47 -10.23 2.54 -14.48
N ARG A 48 -9.96 2.13 -15.72
CA ARG A 48 -10.92 1.45 -16.60
C ARG A 48 -10.64 -0.05 -16.61
N SER A 49 -11.62 -0.83 -17.04
CA SER A 49 -11.70 -2.30 -17.04
C SER A 49 -10.52 -3.13 -17.57
N LYS A 50 -9.45 -2.51 -18.10
CA LYS A 50 -8.20 -3.19 -18.52
C LYS A 50 -7.14 -3.21 -17.40
N GLY A 51 -7.60 -3.15 -16.16
CA GLY A 51 -6.81 -2.85 -14.99
C GLY A 51 -6.52 -4.01 -14.06
N GLU A 52 -6.26 -3.66 -12.80
CA GLU A 52 -6.13 -4.63 -11.72
C GLU A 52 -7.45 -5.39 -11.49
N ALA A 53 -7.46 -6.69 -11.81
CA ALA A 53 -8.69 -7.49 -11.87
C ALA A 53 -9.50 -7.51 -10.56
N TRP A 54 -8.82 -7.46 -9.41
CA TRP A 54 -9.43 -7.48 -8.08
C TRP A 54 -10.45 -6.34 -7.88
N LEU A 55 -10.26 -5.19 -8.53
CA LEU A 55 -11.18 -4.05 -8.47
C LEU A 55 -12.61 -4.39 -8.92
N HIS A 56 -12.75 -5.45 -9.70
CA HIS A 56 -13.99 -5.84 -10.37
C HIS A 56 -14.65 -7.10 -9.78
N PHE A 57 -14.03 -7.77 -8.81
CA PHE A 57 -14.64 -8.92 -8.14
C PHE A 57 -15.85 -8.49 -7.30
N ARG A 58 -16.92 -9.28 -7.33
CA ARG A 58 -18.18 -9.03 -6.61
C ARG A 58 -18.64 -10.19 -5.74
N ASP A 59 -18.12 -11.38 -6.01
CA ASP A 59 -18.58 -12.62 -5.37
C ASP A 59 -17.39 -13.57 -5.14
N PRO A 60 -16.67 -13.43 -4.01
CA PRO A 60 -16.78 -12.34 -3.02
C PRO A 60 -16.14 -11.03 -3.53
N PRO A 61 -16.51 -9.86 -2.98
CA PRO A 61 -15.83 -8.61 -3.29
C PRO A 61 -14.43 -8.57 -2.66
N ASP A 62 -13.49 -7.90 -3.33
CA ASP A 62 -12.07 -7.83 -2.91
C ASP A 62 -11.60 -6.36 -2.79
N CYS A 63 -10.79 -6.10 -1.77
CA CYS A 63 -10.16 -4.80 -1.45
C CYS A 63 -8.63 -4.83 -1.60
N LEU A 64 -8.06 -5.98 -1.97
CA LEU A 64 -6.63 -6.28 -2.05
C LEU A 64 -5.86 -5.98 -0.75
N SER A 65 -5.57 -7.01 0.04
CA SER A 65 -4.72 -6.93 1.24
C SER A 65 -5.24 -6.02 2.37
N CYS A 66 -6.54 -5.66 2.36
CA CYS A 66 -7.15 -5.05 3.54
C CYS A 66 -7.45 -6.13 4.60
N ASP A 67 -7.45 -5.73 5.86
CA ASP A 67 -7.83 -6.64 6.95
C ASP A 67 -9.36 -6.88 6.98
N HIS A 68 -9.80 -7.90 7.72
CA HIS A 68 -11.20 -8.31 7.74
C HIS A 68 -12.16 -7.22 8.23
N GLU A 69 -11.75 -6.40 9.21
CA GLU A 69 -12.58 -5.31 9.71
C GLU A 69 -12.75 -4.22 8.64
N ALA A 70 -11.66 -3.86 7.95
CA ALA A 70 -11.72 -2.92 6.84
C ALA A 70 -12.57 -3.46 5.68
N TRP A 71 -12.41 -4.74 5.32
CA TRP A 71 -13.21 -5.40 4.29
C TRP A 71 -14.71 -5.31 4.61
N SER A 72 -15.10 -5.65 5.84
CA SER A 72 -16.48 -5.57 6.30
C SER A 72 -17.03 -4.13 6.21
N GLN A 73 -16.30 -3.14 6.75
CA GLN A 73 -16.72 -1.74 6.72
C GLN A 73 -16.85 -1.17 5.30
N ILE A 74 -16.00 -1.62 4.37
CA ILE A 74 -16.04 -1.21 2.97
C ILE A 74 -17.28 -1.78 2.29
N PHE A 75 -17.49 -3.10 2.35
CA PHE A 75 -18.49 -3.78 1.53
C PHE A 75 -19.88 -3.91 2.18
N GLN A 76 -20.01 -3.77 3.50
CA GLN A 76 -21.31 -3.72 4.19
C GLN A 76 -22.20 -2.60 3.62
N ARG A 77 -21.60 -1.50 3.14
CA ARG A 77 -22.31 -0.36 2.52
C ARG A 77 -23.13 -0.73 1.30
N CYS A 78 -22.76 -1.81 0.60
CA CYS A 78 -23.49 -2.32 -0.57
C CYS A 78 -24.00 -3.75 -0.36
N GLY A 79 -24.11 -4.18 0.91
CA GLY A 79 -24.52 -5.54 1.25
C GLY A 79 -23.66 -6.62 0.61
N PHE A 80 -22.37 -6.35 0.42
CA PHE A 80 -21.40 -7.28 -0.18
C PHE A 80 -21.66 -7.66 -1.65
N THR A 81 -22.52 -6.92 -2.37
CA THR A 81 -22.89 -7.23 -3.77
C THR A 81 -22.16 -6.40 -4.83
N CYS A 82 -21.34 -5.44 -4.41
CA CYS A 82 -20.64 -4.53 -5.29
C CYS A 82 -19.13 -4.81 -5.35
N SER A 83 -18.51 -4.47 -6.48
CA SER A 83 -17.05 -4.47 -6.56
C SER A 83 -16.46 -3.19 -5.96
N TYR A 84 -15.20 -3.21 -5.54
CA TYR A 84 -14.53 -2.01 -5.00
C TYR A 84 -14.57 -0.84 -5.98
N HIS A 85 -14.35 -1.09 -7.28
CA HIS A 85 -14.46 -0.06 -8.32
C HIS A 85 -15.88 0.50 -8.46
N GLN A 86 -16.92 -0.35 -8.41
CA GLN A 86 -18.30 0.16 -8.42
C GLN A 86 -18.58 1.03 -7.21
N LEU A 87 -18.16 0.58 -6.02
CA LEU A 87 -18.33 1.32 -4.78
C LEU A 87 -17.67 2.70 -4.87
N LEU A 88 -16.40 2.77 -5.26
CA LEU A 88 -15.65 4.03 -5.40
C LEU A 88 -16.24 5.01 -6.41
N ARG A 89 -16.92 4.52 -7.46
CA ARG A 89 -17.58 5.37 -8.45
C ARG A 89 -18.90 5.94 -7.99
N ASN A 90 -19.58 5.24 -7.09
CA ASN A 90 -20.93 5.58 -6.63
C ASN A 90 -20.96 6.42 -5.35
N VAL A 91 -19.81 6.63 -4.71
CA VAL A 91 -19.71 7.45 -3.48
C VAL A 91 -19.12 8.83 -3.75
N SER A 92 -19.34 9.76 -2.80
CA SER A 92 -18.73 11.08 -2.83
C SER A 92 -17.20 11.02 -2.75
N THR A 93 -16.52 12.12 -3.08
CA THR A 93 -15.05 12.18 -2.96
C THR A 93 -14.57 11.94 -1.53
N ARG A 94 -15.27 12.51 -0.55
CA ARG A 94 -14.96 12.35 0.87
C ARG A 94 -15.06 10.88 1.29
N GLU A 95 -16.17 10.23 0.95
CA GLU A 95 -16.37 8.81 1.26
C GLU A 95 -15.37 7.92 0.52
N GLY A 96 -15.09 8.20 -0.75
CA GLY A 96 -14.10 7.46 -1.52
C GLY A 96 -12.70 7.53 -0.89
N LEU A 97 -12.29 8.69 -0.36
CA LEU A 97 -11.04 8.83 0.39
C LEU A 97 -11.07 8.04 1.71
N GLN A 98 -12.22 7.98 2.40
CA GLN A 98 -12.37 7.15 3.60
C GLN A 98 -12.26 5.66 3.27
N LEU A 99 -12.86 5.20 2.17
CA LEU A 99 -12.74 3.81 1.70
C LEU A 99 -11.30 3.45 1.33
N GLU A 100 -10.58 4.36 0.68
CA GLU A 100 -9.17 4.15 0.35
C GLU A 100 -8.27 4.17 1.59
N ALA A 101 -8.60 4.99 2.59
CA ALA A 101 -7.91 4.98 3.88
C ALA A 101 -8.08 3.64 4.61
N LEU A 102 -9.30 3.08 4.60
CA LEU A 102 -9.56 1.74 5.14
C LEU A 102 -8.79 0.67 4.36
N ARG A 103 -8.85 0.69 3.02
CA ARG A 103 -8.13 -0.24 2.15
C ARG A 103 -6.62 -0.22 2.40
N SER A 104 -6.06 0.99 2.53
CA SER A 104 -4.62 1.21 2.70
C SER A 104 -4.13 1.07 4.15
N ARG A 105 -5.02 0.83 5.12
CA ARG A 105 -4.69 0.81 6.55
C ARG A 105 -3.51 -0.12 6.86
N TRP A 106 -3.60 -1.36 6.39
CA TRP A 106 -2.58 -2.38 6.65
C TRP A 106 -1.26 -2.07 5.94
N ASP A 107 -1.32 -1.56 4.71
CA ASP A 107 -0.14 -1.17 3.94
C ASP A 107 0.60 0.00 4.62
N VAL A 108 -0.14 1.00 5.09
CA VAL A 108 0.42 2.13 5.85
C VAL A 108 1.05 1.64 7.15
N MET A 109 0.38 0.78 7.90
CA MET A 109 0.91 0.23 9.14
C MET A 109 2.21 -0.55 8.91
N LYS A 110 2.26 -1.40 7.88
CA LYS A 110 3.48 -2.13 7.50
C LYS A 110 4.61 -1.18 7.13
N MET A 111 4.34 -0.18 6.29
CA MET A 111 5.35 0.80 5.89
C MET A 111 5.93 1.54 7.10
N LEU A 112 5.08 2.00 8.02
CA LEU A 112 5.52 2.71 9.22
C LEU A 112 6.28 1.80 10.18
N ARG A 113 5.83 0.56 10.37
CA ARG A 113 6.53 -0.44 11.17
C ARG A 113 7.90 -0.77 10.59
N ASN A 114 7.98 -1.05 9.29
CA ASN A 114 9.25 -1.30 8.62
C ASN A 114 10.19 -0.09 8.74
N ALA A 115 9.68 1.13 8.56
CA ALA A 115 10.48 2.34 8.76
C ALA A 115 11.01 2.44 10.20
N TRP A 116 10.21 2.09 11.20
CA TRP A 116 10.63 2.10 12.59
C TRP A 116 11.67 1.00 12.89
N ASP A 117 11.38 -0.24 12.50
CA ASP A 117 12.22 -1.41 12.78
C ASP A 117 13.58 -1.30 12.08
N TRP A 118 13.64 -0.60 10.95
CA TRP A 118 14.84 -0.48 10.13
C TRP A 118 15.63 0.81 10.34
N LYS A 119 15.19 1.72 11.22
CA LYS A 119 15.82 3.05 11.36
C LYS A 119 17.26 2.98 11.87
N GLU A 120 17.60 1.94 12.62
CA GLU A 120 18.94 1.73 13.20
C GLU A 120 19.83 0.82 12.33
N LEU A 121 19.31 0.27 11.22
CA LEU A 121 20.06 -0.64 10.37
C LEU A 121 21.00 0.16 9.44
N THR A 122 22.30 0.03 9.66
CA THR A 122 23.35 0.78 8.95
C THR A 122 23.40 0.53 7.44
N ASN A 123 22.80 -0.56 6.98
CA ASN A 123 22.73 -0.95 5.57
C ASN A 123 21.40 -0.56 4.88
N ILE A 124 20.50 0.15 5.59
CA ILE A 124 19.22 0.64 5.06
C ILE A 124 19.23 2.17 5.04
N LEU A 125 19.20 2.73 3.83
CA LEU A 125 19.00 4.16 3.66
C LEU A 125 17.50 4.45 3.64
N GLN A 126 17.01 5.19 4.63
CA GLN A 126 15.64 5.69 4.64
C GLN A 126 15.57 7.05 3.95
N ARG A 127 14.73 7.15 2.93
CA ARG A 127 14.50 8.43 2.25
C ARG A 127 13.02 8.80 2.31
N PRO A 128 12.65 9.96 2.88
CA PRO A 128 11.28 10.44 2.78
C PRO A 128 10.93 10.67 1.31
N GLY A 129 9.79 10.15 0.88
CA GLY A 129 9.25 10.33 -0.46
C GLY A 129 8.74 11.75 -0.65
N GLY A 130 9.65 12.70 -0.88
CA GLY A 130 9.34 14.05 -1.34
C GLY A 130 9.30 14.10 -2.87
N SER A 131 8.50 15.03 -3.42
CA SER A 131 8.45 15.40 -4.83
C SER A 131 9.85 15.38 -5.43
N TRP A 132 10.09 14.46 -6.37
CA TRP A 132 11.23 14.50 -7.27
C TRP A 132 11.08 15.76 -8.12
N ARG A 133 11.45 16.92 -7.57
CA ARG A 133 11.77 18.08 -8.40
C ARG A 133 13.02 17.65 -9.15
N SER A 134 12.82 17.21 -10.38
CA SER A 134 13.90 17.10 -11.36
C SER A 134 14.58 18.45 -11.36
N SER A 135 15.77 18.51 -10.77
CA SER A 135 16.70 19.60 -10.98
C SER A 135 17.02 19.57 -12.47
N ARG A 136 16.23 20.28 -13.28
CA ARG A 136 16.65 20.67 -14.61
C ARG A 136 17.80 21.63 -14.38
N HIS A 137 19.02 21.10 -14.46
CA HIS A 137 20.17 21.93 -14.77
C HIS A 137 19.91 22.49 -16.18
N GLY A 138 19.58 23.78 -16.22
CA GLY A 138 19.68 24.58 -17.43
C GLY A 138 21.13 24.94 -17.72
#